data_AF-A0A8J3UA82-F1
#
_entry.id   AF-A0A8J3UA82-F1
#
_cell.length_a   1.000
_cell.length_b   1.000
_cell.length_c   1.000
_cell.angle_alpha   90.00
_cell.angle_beta   90.00
_cell.angle_gamma   90.00
#
_symmetry.space_group_name_H-M   'P 1'
#
loop_
_entity.id
_entity.type
_entity.pdbx_description
1 polymer ?
#
loop_
_entity_poly.entity_id
_entity_poly.type
_entity_poly.pdbx_seq_one_letter_code
_entity_poly.pdbx_strand_id
1 'polypeptide(L)'
;MNEPRTIPPRPRDRLFAAITLVLAVLLLPAAFVRRPGRARELACRWALGMRFPAEDLTGLTDDAMAAFTAARTEALWRHGQLIGLTSGYRDPLVQQRMFDEEVRRSGSPASARLLVLPPAESNHVQGIALDVRPHEGARWLEEHGARYDLYRIYDNEWWHFEHRPDSGGTPPRRRPHPGVGYVRCWQHRTALTGGMSHSEPARTTTRWIPGILVAGPLVVIAAITGTLDGRRFQLHLPGY
;
A
#
# COMPACT_ATOMS: atom_id res chain seq x y z
N MET A 1 -20.72 -14.22 -7.27
CA MET A 1 -19.57 -13.52 -6.66
C MET A 1 -20.11 -12.80 -5.45
N ASN A 2 -19.65 -13.15 -4.24
CA ASN A 2 -20.11 -12.48 -3.04
C ASN A 2 -19.42 -11.12 -2.98
N GLU A 3 -20.18 -10.03 -3.17
CA GLU A 3 -19.77 -8.69 -2.75
C GLU A 3 -19.19 -8.81 -1.32
N PRO A 4 -17.99 -8.28 -1.05
CA PRO A 4 -17.47 -8.26 0.32
C PRO A 4 -18.54 -7.62 1.20
N ARG A 5 -18.83 -8.21 2.37
CA ARG A 5 -19.75 -7.61 3.35
C ARG A 5 -19.22 -6.22 3.71
N THR A 6 -19.76 -5.20 3.07
CA THR A 6 -19.45 -3.81 3.37
C THR A 6 -20.18 -3.47 4.67
N ILE A 7 -19.40 -3.19 5.71
CA ILE A 7 -19.97 -2.65 6.94
C ILE A 7 -20.48 -1.25 6.58
N PRO A 8 -21.77 -0.94 6.76
CA PRO A 8 -22.29 0.38 6.42
C PRO A 8 -21.49 1.46 7.18
N PRO A 9 -21.19 2.60 6.52
CA PRO A 9 -20.40 3.65 7.15
C PRO A 9 -21.07 4.12 8.43
N ARG A 10 -20.28 4.24 9.50
CA ARG A 10 -20.78 4.67 10.80
C ARG A 10 -21.18 6.16 10.70
N PRO A 11 -22.08 6.66 11.57
CA PRO A 11 -22.46 8.08 11.58
C PRO A 11 -21.25 9.03 11.65
N ARG A 12 -20.23 8.67 12.43
CA ARG A 12 -18.96 9.41 12.52
C ARG A 12 -18.22 9.51 11.18
N ASP A 13 -18.29 8.47 10.34
CA ASP A 13 -17.57 8.43 9.07
C ASP A 13 -18.22 9.40 8.07
N ARG A 14 -19.55 9.50 8.10
CA ARG A 14 -20.32 10.50 7.34
C ARG A 14 -20.02 11.92 7.82
N LEU A 15 -19.96 12.13 9.14
CA LEU A 15 -19.61 13.43 9.72
C LEU A 15 -18.21 13.86 9.29
N PHE A 16 -17.20 12.99 9.41
CA PHE A 16 -15.85 13.31 8.96
C PHE A 16 -15.75 13.51 7.45
N ALA A 17 -16.56 12.79 6.66
CA ALA A 17 -16.62 13.04 5.23
C ALA A 17 -17.16 14.45 4.93
N ALA A 18 -18.29 14.84 5.56
CA ALA A 18 -18.87 16.16 5.41
C ALA A 18 -17.90 17.28 5.86
N ILE A 19 -17.23 17.11 7.01
CA ILE A 19 -16.20 18.05 7.49
C ILE A 19 -15.08 18.21 6.46
N THR A 20 -14.63 17.10 5.87
CA THR A 20 -13.55 17.12 4.85
C THR A 20 -13.98 17.91 3.61
N LEU A 21 -15.21 17.72 3.14
CA LEU A 21 -15.76 18.46 2.00
C LEU A 21 -15.88 19.95 2.28
N VAL A 22 -16.43 20.32 3.45
CA VAL A 22 -16.53 21.71 3.89
C VAL A 22 -15.13 22.34 3.97
N LEU A 23 -14.16 21.62 4.53
CA LEU A 23 -12.79 22.08 4.65
C LEU A 23 -12.13 22.31 3.28
N ALA A 24 -12.36 21.43 2.30
CA ALA A 24 -11.87 21.63 0.95
C ALA A 24 -12.42 22.92 0.32
N VAL A 25 -13.70 23.24 0.54
CA VAL A 25 -14.32 24.49 0.07
C VAL A 25 -13.72 25.70 0.78
N LEU A 26 -13.60 25.65 2.11
CA LEU A 26 -13.06 26.75 2.92
C LEU A 26 -11.59 27.05 2.60
N LEU A 27 -10.81 26.04 2.24
CA LEU A 27 -9.40 26.19 1.87
C LEU A 27 -9.20 26.67 0.43
N LEU A 28 -10.23 26.65 -0.41
CA LEU A 28 -10.13 26.97 -1.84
C LEU A 28 -9.61 28.40 -2.10
N PRO A 29 -10.04 29.47 -1.39
CA PRO A 29 -9.50 30.81 -1.59
C PRO A 29 -7.99 30.89 -1.29
N ALA A 30 -7.55 30.28 -0.18
CA ALA A 30 -6.13 30.23 0.17
C ALA A 30 -5.31 29.42 -0.85
N ALA A 31 -5.89 28.33 -1.37
CA ALA A 31 -5.28 27.53 -2.43
C ALA A 31 -5.19 28.31 -3.76
N PHE A 32 -6.19 29.14 -4.07
CA PHE A 32 -6.22 29.98 -5.26
C PHE A 32 -5.12 31.05 -5.22
N VAL A 33 -4.94 31.71 -4.07
CA VAL A 33 -3.84 32.68 -3.88
C VAL A 33 -2.48 32.02 -4.05
N ARG A 34 -2.29 30.80 -3.56
CA ARG A 34 -1.00 30.10 -3.67
C ARG A 34 -0.73 29.49 -5.04
N ARG A 35 -1.74 28.90 -5.69
CA ARG A 35 -1.61 28.13 -6.94
C ARG A 35 -2.91 28.24 -7.77
N PRO A 36 -3.17 29.36 -8.47
CA PRO A 36 -4.47 29.61 -9.11
C PRO A 36 -4.86 28.51 -10.12
N GLY A 37 -3.90 28.03 -10.93
CA GLY A 37 -4.14 26.97 -11.92
C GLY A 37 -4.35 25.56 -11.35
N ARG A 38 -4.04 25.33 -10.06
CA ARG A 38 -4.22 24.02 -9.38
C ARG A 38 -4.90 24.17 -8.01
N ALA A 39 -5.72 25.22 -7.85
CA ALA A 39 -6.31 25.57 -6.56
C ALA A 39 -7.18 24.43 -5.99
N ARG A 40 -8.02 23.84 -6.84
CA ARG A 40 -8.90 22.71 -6.49
C ARG A 40 -8.12 21.50 -6.01
N GLU A 41 -7.03 21.16 -6.70
CA GLU A 41 -6.17 20.06 -6.32
C GLU A 41 -5.43 20.35 -5.00
N LEU A 42 -4.91 21.57 -4.83
CA LEU A 42 -4.21 21.97 -3.61
C LEU A 42 -5.14 21.95 -2.39
N ALA A 43 -6.36 22.49 -2.51
CA ALA A 43 -7.36 22.47 -1.46
C ALA A 43 -7.83 21.03 -1.14
N CYS A 44 -8.05 20.21 -2.17
CA CYS A 44 -8.34 18.77 -2.02
C CYS A 44 -7.22 18.07 -1.23
N ARG A 45 -5.95 18.27 -1.62
CA ARG A 45 -4.80 17.66 -0.94
C ARG A 45 -4.70 18.05 0.53
N TRP A 46 -4.91 19.32 0.85
CA TRP A 46 -4.89 19.78 2.25
C TRP A 46 -6.04 19.18 3.07
N ALA A 47 -7.26 19.17 2.53
CA ALA A 47 -8.42 18.59 3.21
C ALA A 47 -8.26 17.07 3.43
N LEU A 48 -7.81 16.34 2.40
CA LEU A 48 -7.54 14.91 2.49
C LEU A 48 -6.38 14.61 3.45
N GLY A 49 -5.33 15.43 3.48
CA GLY A 49 -4.23 15.28 4.43
C GLY A 49 -4.68 15.38 5.89
N MET A 50 -5.67 16.22 6.18
CA MET A 50 -6.29 16.27 7.52
C MET A 50 -7.19 15.06 7.79
N ARG A 51 -7.89 14.55 6.77
CA ARG A 51 -8.75 13.37 6.89
C ARG A 51 -7.97 12.05 7.03
N PHE A 52 -6.79 11.99 6.40
CA PHE A 52 -5.94 10.83 6.25
C PHE A 52 -4.48 11.17 6.62
N PRO A 53 -4.18 11.50 7.89
CA PRO A 53 -2.87 12.04 8.27
C PRO A 53 -1.70 11.05 8.15
N ALA A 54 -1.99 9.74 8.12
CA ALA A 54 -1.01 8.68 7.90
C ALA A 54 -0.86 8.26 6.43
N GLU A 55 -1.50 8.98 5.50
CA GLU A 55 -1.35 8.74 4.07
C GLU A 55 0.06 9.10 3.61
N ASP A 56 0.70 8.21 2.84
CA ASP A 56 1.99 8.46 2.22
C ASP A 56 1.96 8.06 0.74
N LEU A 57 2.32 9.01 -0.12
CA LEU A 57 2.41 8.84 -1.58
C LEU A 57 3.88 8.76 -2.04
N THR A 58 4.84 8.90 -1.13
CA THR A 58 6.27 8.88 -1.44
C THR A 58 6.65 7.56 -2.08
N GLY A 59 7.47 7.62 -3.14
CA GLY A 59 7.94 6.44 -3.87
C GLY A 59 6.99 5.93 -4.95
N LEU A 60 5.78 6.47 -5.07
CA LEU A 60 4.98 6.28 -6.28
C LEU A 60 5.73 6.89 -7.47
N THR A 61 5.58 6.28 -8.64
CA THR A 61 6.03 6.90 -9.90
C THR A 61 5.30 8.23 -10.11
N ASP A 62 5.95 9.18 -10.80
CA ASP A 62 5.37 10.51 -11.04
C ASP A 62 4.01 10.41 -11.75
N ASP A 63 3.89 9.51 -12.72
CA ASP A 63 2.65 9.29 -13.47
C ASP A 63 1.56 8.68 -12.57
N ALA A 64 1.87 7.66 -11.76
CA ALA A 64 0.89 7.08 -10.84
C ALA A 64 0.42 8.09 -9.79
N MET A 65 1.34 8.91 -9.26
CA MET A 65 1.02 9.99 -8.32
C MET A 65 0.13 11.05 -8.97
N ALA A 66 0.43 11.44 -10.22
CA ALA A 66 -0.37 12.40 -10.98
C ALA A 66 -1.77 11.86 -11.28
N ALA A 67 -1.88 10.63 -11.77
CA ALA A 67 -3.14 9.93 -12.04
C ALA A 67 -4.02 9.84 -10.78
N PHE A 68 -3.46 9.35 -9.67
CA PHE A 68 -4.19 9.24 -8.40
C PHE A 68 -4.62 10.61 -7.86
N THR A 69 -3.76 11.62 -7.97
CA THR A 69 -4.07 12.99 -7.55
C THR A 69 -5.19 13.61 -8.38
N ALA A 70 -5.18 13.40 -9.70
CA ALA A 70 -6.24 13.86 -10.59
C ALA A 70 -7.57 13.16 -10.30
N ALA A 71 -7.55 11.84 -10.12
CA ALA A 71 -8.72 11.03 -9.79
C ALA A 71 -9.39 11.47 -8.49
N ARG A 72 -8.64 11.59 -7.39
CA ARG A 72 -9.20 12.00 -6.08
C ARG A 72 -9.68 13.45 -6.06
N THR A 73 -9.04 14.32 -6.85
CA THR A 73 -9.50 15.71 -7.00
C THR A 73 -10.85 15.75 -7.69
N GLU A 74 -11.01 15.04 -8.80
CA GLU A 74 -12.29 14.97 -9.50
C GLU A 74 -13.38 14.35 -8.63
N ALA A 75 -13.08 13.21 -7.99
CA ALA A 75 -14.01 12.52 -7.10
C ALA A 75 -14.56 13.45 -6.01
N LEU A 76 -13.68 14.23 -5.38
CA LEU A 76 -14.06 15.18 -4.33
C LEU A 76 -14.95 16.30 -4.89
N TRP A 77 -14.51 16.97 -5.96
CA TRP A 77 -15.17 18.19 -6.42
C TRP A 77 -16.44 17.95 -7.23
N ARG A 78 -16.53 16.83 -7.97
CA ARG A 78 -17.72 16.53 -8.78
C ARG A 78 -18.72 15.64 -8.08
N HIS A 79 -18.24 14.73 -7.22
CA HIS A 79 -19.09 13.68 -6.65
C HIS A 79 -19.11 13.68 -5.12
N GLY A 80 -18.38 14.59 -4.46
CA GLY A 80 -18.27 14.59 -3.00
C GLY A 80 -17.59 13.33 -2.44
N GLN A 81 -16.91 12.56 -3.29
CA GLN A 81 -16.32 11.28 -2.92
C GLN A 81 -14.88 11.48 -2.45
N LEU A 82 -14.59 10.96 -1.27
CA LEU A 82 -13.24 10.98 -0.71
C LEU A 82 -12.50 9.72 -1.12
N ILE A 83 -11.26 9.90 -1.57
CA ILE A 83 -10.34 8.82 -1.93
C ILE A 83 -9.04 9.10 -1.20
N GLY A 84 -8.65 8.14 -0.36
CA GLY A 84 -7.39 8.13 0.37
C GLY A 84 -6.60 6.86 0.09
N LEU A 85 -5.33 6.89 0.43
CA LEU A 85 -4.40 5.80 0.27
C LEU A 85 -4.09 5.17 1.64
N THR A 86 -4.10 3.84 1.67
CA THR A 86 -3.67 3.03 2.82
C THR A 86 -2.21 2.63 2.66
N SER A 87 -1.84 2.17 1.45
CA SER A 87 -0.46 1.81 1.10
C SER A 87 -0.22 2.17 -0.37
N GLY A 88 0.85 2.93 -0.63
CA GLY A 88 1.39 3.18 -1.97
C GLY A 88 2.65 2.35 -2.21
N TYR A 89 3.77 3.01 -2.51
CA TYR A 89 5.05 2.34 -2.65
C TYR A 89 5.46 1.55 -1.39
N ARG A 90 6.17 0.43 -1.60
CA ARG A 90 6.69 -0.39 -0.51
C ARG A 90 8.16 -0.72 -0.76
N ASP A 91 8.99 -0.47 0.25
CA ASP A 91 10.41 -0.83 0.20
C ASP A 91 10.60 -2.36 -0.04
N PRO A 92 11.54 -2.77 -0.92
CA PRO A 92 11.78 -4.18 -1.22
C PRO A 92 12.06 -5.06 0.01
N LEU A 93 12.79 -4.55 1.02
CA LEU A 93 13.12 -5.30 2.23
C LEU A 93 11.90 -5.46 3.14
N VAL A 94 11.01 -4.46 3.18
CA VAL A 94 9.71 -4.58 3.85
C VAL A 94 8.85 -5.63 3.15
N GLN A 95 8.76 -5.59 1.82
CA GLN A 95 8.02 -6.57 1.04
C GLN A 95 8.56 -7.99 1.25
N GLN A 96 9.90 -8.16 1.29
CA GLN A 96 10.53 -9.46 1.54
C GLN A 96 10.13 -10.02 2.91
N ARG A 97 10.20 -9.20 3.96
CA ARG A 97 9.80 -9.61 5.31
C ARG A 97 8.33 -10.02 5.38
N MET A 98 7.44 -9.29 4.72
CA MET A 98 6.02 -9.66 4.63
C MET A 98 5.83 -10.99 3.91
N PHE A 99 6.55 -11.21 2.80
CA PHE A 99 6.50 -12.46 2.07
C PHE A 99 6.99 -13.64 2.93
N ASP A 100 8.14 -13.50 3.59
CA ASP A 100 8.73 -14.56 4.42
C ASP A 100 7.84 -14.93 5.61
N GLU A 101 7.18 -13.94 6.23
CA GLU A 101 6.16 -14.18 7.25
C GLU A 101 4.98 -14.98 6.69
N GLU A 102 4.49 -14.62 5.51
CA GLU A 102 3.39 -15.34 4.89
C GLU A 102 3.79 -16.77 4.48
N VAL A 103 5.04 -17.00 4.06
CA VAL A 103 5.58 -18.35 3.82
C VAL A 103 5.55 -19.17 5.11
N ARG A 104 5.98 -18.59 6.25
CA ARG A 104 5.93 -19.27 7.55
C ARG A 104 4.49 -19.60 7.96
N ARG A 105 3.55 -18.69 7.73
CA ARG A 105 2.13 -18.87 8.10
C ARG A 105 1.39 -19.88 7.21
N SER A 106 1.62 -19.82 5.90
CA SER A 106 0.94 -20.65 4.90
C SER A 106 1.64 -21.99 4.64
N GLY A 107 2.85 -22.17 5.14
CA GLY A 107 3.65 -23.40 5.02
C GLY A 107 4.30 -23.61 3.64
N SER A 108 4.09 -22.72 2.66
CA SER A 108 4.77 -22.81 1.36
C SER A 108 4.81 -21.47 0.61
N PRO A 109 5.88 -21.20 -0.18
CA PRO A 109 5.92 -20.03 -1.06
C PRO A 109 4.78 -19.96 -2.08
N ALA A 110 4.30 -21.12 -2.54
CA ALA A 110 3.19 -21.18 -3.49
C ALA A 110 1.87 -20.73 -2.86
N SER A 111 1.60 -21.12 -1.62
CA SER A 111 0.40 -20.68 -0.89
C SER A 111 0.52 -19.22 -0.47
N ALA A 112 1.72 -18.78 -0.05
CA ALA A 112 1.97 -17.38 0.31
C ALA A 112 1.68 -16.40 -0.84
N ARG A 113 2.07 -16.76 -2.07
CA ARG A 113 1.82 -15.95 -3.28
C ARG A 113 0.35 -15.68 -3.57
N LEU A 114 -0.58 -16.43 -2.98
CA LEU A 114 -2.01 -16.15 -3.10
C LEU A 114 -2.43 -14.89 -2.33
N LEU A 115 -1.61 -14.44 -1.37
CA LEU A 115 -1.89 -13.37 -0.43
C LEU A 115 -0.83 -12.25 -0.44
N VAL A 116 0.45 -12.61 -0.57
CA VAL A 116 1.57 -11.68 -0.56
C VAL A 116 2.56 -12.08 -1.66
N LEU A 117 2.92 -11.14 -2.53
CA LEU A 117 3.93 -11.37 -3.57
C LEU A 117 5.36 -11.15 -3.04
N PRO A 118 6.37 -11.86 -3.57
CA PRO A 118 7.76 -11.52 -3.30
C PRO A 118 8.13 -10.15 -3.93
N PRO A 119 9.24 -9.51 -3.50
CA PRO A 119 9.61 -8.16 -3.94
C PRO A 119 9.67 -7.97 -5.45
N ALA A 120 10.26 -8.92 -6.17
CA ALA A 120 10.42 -8.85 -7.63
C ALA A 120 9.09 -8.88 -8.40
N GLU A 121 8.00 -9.31 -7.76
CA GLU A 121 6.68 -9.47 -8.38
C GLU A 121 5.68 -8.41 -7.88
N SER A 122 6.02 -7.63 -6.85
CA SER A 122 5.11 -6.68 -6.21
C SER A 122 5.06 -5.33 -6.93
N ASN A 123 3.88 -4.95 -7.42
CA ASN A 123 3.67 -3.64 -8.04
C ASN A 123 3.71 -2.47 -7.04
N HIS A 124 3.61 -2.75 -5.74
CA HIS A 124 3.91 -1.75 -4.70
C HIS A 124 5.40 -1.42 -4.68
N VAL A 125 6.28 -2.39 -4.90
CA VAL A 125 7.73 -2.15 -4.99
C VAL A 125 8.08 -1.34 -6.25
N GLN A 126 7.28 -1.47 -7.31
CA GLN A 126 7.45 -0.70 -8.55
C GLN A 126 6.86 0.71 -8.46
N GLY A 127 6.17 1.08 -7.37
CA GLY A 127 5.58 2.41 -7.20
C GLY A 127 4.37 2.69 -8.11
N ILE A 128 3.70 1.65 -8.61
CA ILE A 128 2.52 1.77 -9.49
C ILE A 128 1.24 1.20 -8.88
N ALA A 129 1.30 0.61 -7.69
CA ALA A 129 0.14 0.07 -6.97
C ALA A 129 -0.36 0.98 -5.85
N LEU A 130 -1.66 0.95 -5.63
CA LEU A 130 -2.42 1.81 -4.72
C LEU A 130 -3.46 0.98 -3.95
N ASP A 131 -3.28 0.83 -2.64
CA ASP A 131 -4.31 0.24 -1.76
C ASP A 131 -5.24 1.35 -1.24
N VAL A 132 -6.42 1.45 -1.84
CA VAL A 132 -7.35 2.58 -1.71
C VAL A 132 -8.35 2.41 -0.57
N ARG A 133 -8.69 3.54 0.07
CA ARG A 133 -9.74 3.66 1.09
C ARG A 133 -10.56 4.95 0.91
N PRO A 134 -11.74 5.07 1.53
CA PRO A 134 -12.55 3.97 2.05
C PRO A 134 -13.13 3.12 0.90
N HIS A 135 -13.96 2.14 1.22
CA HIS A 135 -14.61 1.28 0.21
C HIS A 135 -15.38 2.08 -0.84
N GLU A 136 -16.06 3.16 -0.45
CA GLU A 136 -16.78 4.03 -1.37
C GLU A 136 -15.82 4.73 -2.35
N GLY A 137 -14.61 5.07 -1.91
CA GLY A 137 -13.57 5.65 -2.75
C GLY A 137 -13.00 4.63 -3.75
N ALA A 138 -12.78 3.40 -3.30
CA ALA A 138 -12.38 2.29 -4.18
C ALA A 138 -13.45 2.01 -5.25
N ARG A 139 -14.73 1.91 -4.85
CA ARG A 139 -15.84 1.74 -5.79
C ARG A 139 -15.90 2.86 -6.82
N TRP A 140 -15.68 4.12 -6.41
CA TRP A 140 -15.64 5.22 -7.34
C TRP A 140 -14.52 5.07 -8.39
N LEU A 141 -13.33 4.61 -7.97
CA LEU A 141 -12.25 4.30 -8.92
C LEU A 141 -12.56 3.10 -9.80
N GLU A 142 -13.31 2.11 -9.33
CA GLU A 142 -13.74 1.00 -10.19
C GLU A 142 -14.66 1.50 -11.32
N GLU A 143 -15.53 2.47 -11.04
CA GLU A 143 -16.47 3.06 -12.00
C GLU A 143 -15.81 4.12 -12.92
N HIS A 144 -14.88 4.92 -12.39
CA HIS A 144 -14.35 6.12 -13.07
C HIS A 144 -12.85 6.07 -13.34
N GLY A 145 -12.12 5.10 -12.80
CA GLY A 145 -10.65 5.07 -12.77
C GLY A 145 -9.99 4.90 -14.15
N ALA A 146 -10.71 4.31 -15.11
CA ALA A 146 -10.18 4.05 -16.46
C ALA A 146 -9.70 5.33 -17.17
N ARG A 147 -10.34 6.49 -16.94
CA ARG A 147 -9.91 7.78 -17.51
C ARG A 147 -8.56 8.30 -16.97
N TYR A 148 -8.07 7.68 -15.89
CA TYR A 148 -6.81 7.99 -15.22
C TYR A 148 -5.85 6.80 -15.28
N ASP A 149 -6.18 5.78 -16.07
CA ASP A 149 -5.43 4.52 -16.14
C ASP A 149 -5.25 3.81 -14.80
N LEU A 150 -6.22 3.99 -13.89
CA LEU A 150 -6.27 3.33 -12.59
C LEU A 150 -7.27 2.19 -12.62
N TYR A 151 -6.79 0.96 -12.43
CA TYR A 151 -7.60 -0.23 -12.58
C TYR A 151 -7.50 -1.16 -11.38
N ARG A 152 -8.63 -1.68 -10.93
CA ARG A 152 -8.67 -2.77 -9.95
C ARG A 152 -8.19 -4.05 -10.60
N ILE A 153 -7.19 -4.71 -10.01
CA ILE A 153 -6.55 -5.89 -10.63
C ILE A 153 -7.05 -7.21 -10.07
N TYR A 154 -7.41 -7.26 -8.79
CA TYR A 154 -7.79 -8.50 -8.12
C TYR A 154 -9.25 -8.53 -7.68
N ASP A 155 -9.92 -9.67 -7.91
CA ASP A 155 -11.31 -9.89 -7.48
C ASP A 155 -11.41 -9.97 -5.96
N ASN A 156 -10.43 -10.59 -5.28
CA ASN A 156 -10.41 -10.73 -3.82
C ASN A 156 -9.93 -9.47 -3.07
N GLU A 157 -9.36 -8.47 -3.77
CA GLU A 157 -8.81 -7.25 -3.16
C GLU A 157 -9.50 -6.02 -3.74
N TRP A 158 -10.68 -5.68 -3.20
CA TRP A 158 -11.46 -4.52 -3.65
C TRP A 158 -10.72 -3.18 -3.50
N TRP A 159 -9.72 -3.14 -2.62
CA TRP A 159 -8.92 -1.96 -2.35
C TRP A 159 -7.74 -1.81 -3.31
N HIS A 160 -7.34 -2.85 -4.05
CA HIS A 160 -6.07 -2.84 -4.78
C HIS A 160 -6.23 -2.35 -6.23
N PHE A 161 -5.59 -1.22 -6.53
CA PHE A 161 -5.56 -0.61 -7.85
C PHE A 161 -4.12 -0.48 -8.36
N GLU A 162 -3.95 -0.49 -9.68
CA GLU A 162 -2.67 -0.25 -10.33
C GLU A 162 -2.80 0.81 -11.42
N HIS A 163 -1.78 1.64 -11.57
CA HIS A 163 -1.63 2.56 -12.69
C HIS A 163 -1.08 1.80 -13.92
N ARG A 164 -1.86 1.73 -15.01
CA ARG A 164 -1.57 0.95 -16.22
C ARG A 164 -1.85 1.75 -17.49
N PRO A 165 -1.04 2.78 -17.80
CA PRO A 165 -1.27 3.69 -18.94
C PRO A 165 -1.23 2.98 -20.30
N ASP A 166 -0.51 1.86 -20.39
CA ASP A 166 -0.40 1.06 -21.62
C ASP A 166 -1.66 0.27 -21.98
N SER A 167 -2.73 0.35 -21.16
CA SER A 167 -3.97 -0.40 -21.39
C SER A 167 -4.89 0.26 -22.43
N GLY A 168 -4.55 1.46 -22.93
CA GLY A 168 -5.33 2.17 -23.95
C GLY A 168 -6.76 2.48 -23.50
N GLY A 169 -6.96 2.78 -22.21
CA GLY A 169 -8.27 3.03 -21.62
C GLY A 169 -9.16 1.79 -21.44
N THR A 170 -8.66 0.59 -21.76
CA THR A 170 -9.41 -0.66 -21.58
C THR A 170 -9.00 -1.35 -20.28
N PRO A 171 -9.92 -1.58 -19.33
CA PRO A 171 -9.58 -2.27 -18.10
C PRO A 171 -9.00 -3.67 -18.36
N PRO A 172 -7.83 -4.01 -17.77
CA PRO A 172 -7.29 -5.35 -17.86
C PRO A 172 -8.24 -6.35 -17.20
N ARG A 173 -8.25 -7.60 -17.70
CA ARG A 173 -9.03 -8.66 -17.08
C ARG A 173 -8.57 -8.88 -15.64
N ARG A 174 -9.51 -8.76 -14.70
CA ARG A 174 -9.24 -9.03 -13.28
C ARG A 174 -8.79 -10.47 -13.06
N ARG A 175 -7.90 -10.62 -12.10
CA ARG A 175 -7.39 -11.90 -11.64
C ARG A 175 -8.11 -12.27 -10.34
N PRO A 176 -8.38 -13.56 -10.07
CA PRO A 176 -8.96 -13.98 -8.80
C PRO A 176 -8.17 -13.52 -7.56
N HIS A 177 -6.82 -13.54 -7.66
CA HIS A 177 -5.87 -13.16 -6.60
C HIS A 177 -4.46 -12.92 -7.19
N PRO A 178 -3.50 -12.37 -6.41
CA PRO A 178 -2.13 -12.07 -6.88
C PRO A 178 -1.38 -13.26 -7.51
N GLY A 179 -1.49 -14.45 -6.91
CA GLY A 179 -0.74 -15.63 -7.34
C GLY A 179 -1.10 -16.26 -8.72
N VAL A 180 -2.13 -15.79 -9.43
CA VAL A 180 -2.65 -16.45 -10.66
C VAL A 180 -1.66 -16.44 -11.85
N GLY A 181 -0.58 -15.65 -11.81
CA GLY A 181 0.43 -15.58 -12.88
C GLY A 181 1.52 -16.66 -12.86
N TYR A 182 1.70 -17.39 -11.73
CA TYR A 182 2.98 -18.09 -11.46
C TYR A 182 2.88 -19.61 -11.34
N VAL A 183 1.68 -20.19 -11.39
CA VAL A 183 1.47 -21.65 -11.32
C VAL A 183 2.00 -22.36 -12.58
N ARG A 184 2.11 -21.66 -13.71
CA ARG A 184 2.53 -22.24 -15.00
C ARG A 184 4.04 -22.51 -15.11
N CYS A 185 4.87 -21.83 -14.31
CA CYS A 185 6.34 -21.97 -14.39
C CYS A 185 6.86 -23.21 -13.63
N TRP A 186 6.17 -23.66 -12.59
CA TRP A 186 6.60 -24.84 -11.83
C TRP A 186 6.23 -26.17 -12.52
N GLN A 187 5.10 -26.26 -13.20
CA GLN A 187 4.68 -27.49 -13.88
C GLN A 187 5.48 -27.79 -15.17
N HIS A 188 6.08 -26.79 -15.82
CA HIS A 188 6.93 -27.02 -16.99
C HIS A 188 8.36 -27.47 -16.66
N ARG A 189 8.81 -27.36 -15.41
CA ARG A 189 10.16 -27.83 -15.02
C ARG A 189 10.20 -29.31 -14.61
N THR A 190 9.06 -29.90 -14.27
CA THR A 190 8.94 -31.34 -13.98
C THR A 190 8.65 -32.20 -15.21
N ALA A 191 8.38 -31.60 -16.37
CA ALA A 191 8.04 -32.31 -17.61
C ALA A 191 9.21 -32.48 -18.60
N LEU A 192 10.43 -32.02 -18.27
CA LEU A 192 11.62 -32.11 -19.15
C LEU A 192 12.77 -32.95 -18.61
N THR A 193 12.58 -33.69 -17.52
CA THR A 193 13.52 -34.72 -17.08
C THR A 193 12.77 -36.04 -16.86
N GLY A 194 12.18 -36.54 -17.94
CA GLY A 194 11.97 -37.98 -18.09
C GLY A 194 13.32 -38.64 -18.25
N GLY A 195 13.82 -39.24 -17.17
CA GLY A 195 15.11 -39.89 -17.12
C GLY A 195 15.25 -40.69 -15.84
N MET A 196 14.48 -41.77 -15.74
CA MET A 196 14.79 -42.88 -14.84
C MET A 196 16.23 -43.35 -15.12
N SER A 197 17.12 -43.19 -14.15
CA SER A 197 18.28 -44.06 -14.02
C SER A 197 18.44 -44.42 -12.55
N HIS A 198 18.26 -45.71 -12.29
CA HIS A 198 18.65 -46.36 -11.05
C HIS A 198 20.15 -46.18 -10.80
N SER A 199 20.51 -45.86 -9.57
CA SER A 199 21.79 -46.27 -8.97
C SER A 199 21.65 -46.31 -7.44
N GLU A 200 21.92 -47.50 -6.92
CA GLU A 200 21.84 -47.99 -5.54
C GLU A 200 22.91 -47.34 -4.60
N PRO A 201 22.80 -47.41 -3.25
CA PRO A 201 23.35 -46.37 -2.38
C PRO A 201 24.78 -46.65 -1.90
N ALA A 202 25.58 -45.60 -1.79
CA ALA A 202 26.86 -45.62 -1.08
C ALA A 202 26.70 -45.10 0.35
N ARG A 203 27.17 -45.91 1.29
CA ARG A 203 27.15 -45.73 2.74
C ARG A 203 28.34 -44.87 3.20
N THR A 204 28.08 -44.04 4.21
CA THR A 204 28.98 -43.58 5.29
C THR A 204 30.17 -42.67 4.93
N THR A 205 30.18 -41.44 5.46
CA THR A 205 31.11 -41.05 6.55
C THR A 205 30.79 -39.65 7.09
N THR A 206 30.44 -39.62 8.37
CA THR A 206 30.38 -38.43 9.22
C THR A 206 31.77 -37.81 9.32
N ARG A 207 31.91 -36.55 8.91
CA ARG A 207 33.09 -35.73 9.23
C ARG A 207 32.66 -34.50 10.01
N TRP A 208 33.04 -34.51 11.28
CA TRP A 208 32.99 -33.39 12.22
C TRP A 208 33.76 -32.18 11.67
N ILE A 209 33.17 -30.99 11.80
CA ILE A 209 33.85 -29.70 11.66
C ILE A 209 33.62 -28.93 12.98
N PRO A 210 34.67 -28.47 13.67
CA PRO A 210 34.54 -27.76 14.93
C PRO A 210 34.06 -26.32 14.72
N GLY A 211 33.34 -25.82 15.71
CA GLY A 211 32.53 -24.60 15.65
C GLY A 211 33.29 -23.30 15.49
N ILE A 212 32.59 -22.33 14.90
CA ILE A 212 32.91 -20.91 14.98
C ILE A 212 31.79 -20.27 15.81
N LEU A 213 32.17 -19.83 17.01
CA LEU A 213 31.40 -18.97 17.89
C LEU A 213 31.12 -17.65 17.17
N VAL A 214 29.85 -17.38 16.86
CA VAL A 214 29.38 -16.03 16.56
C VAL A 214 28.64 -15.52 17.78
N ALA A 215 29.24 -14.51 18.42
CA ALA A 215 28.69 -13.78 19.54
C ALA A 215 27.33 -13.18 19.19
N GLY A 216 26.30 -13.53 19.96
CA GLY A 216 24.99 -12.88 19.89
C GLY A 216 25.02 -11.51 20.58
N PRO A 217 24.35 -10.48 20.04
CA PRO A 217 24.13 -9.25 20.78
C PRO A 217 23.00 -9.44 21.80
N LEU A 218 23.34 -9.17 23.05
CA LEU A 218 22.43 -9.02 24.19
C LEU A 218 21.44 -7.87 23.94
N VAL A 219 20.15 -8.17 24.01
CA VAL A 219 19.07 -7.18 24.11
C VAL A 219 18.91 -6.85 25.59
N VAL A 220 19.28 -5.62 25.99
CA VAL A 220 18.90 -5.06 27.30
C VAL A 220 17.70 -4.15 27.09
N ILE A 221 16.57 -4.57 27.63
CA ILE A 221 15.36 -3.77 27.82
C ILE A 221 15.55 -2.96 29.11
N ALA A 222 15.46 -1.63 29.03
CA ALA A 222 15.26 -0.78 30.20
C ALA A 222 14.06 0.15 29.94
N ALA A 223 13.02 -0.05 30.75
CA ALA A 223 11.80 0.75 30.77
C ALA A 223 11.94 1.92 31.76
N ILE A 224 11.54 3.11 31.28
CA ILE A 224 10.82 4.22 31.92
C ILE A 224 10.91 4.36 33.46
N THR A 225 11.45 5.50 33.90
CA THR A 225 10.85 6.30 35.01
C THR A 225 11.02 7.78 34.69
N GLY A 226 9.92 8.52 34.75
CA GLY A 226 9.88 9.95 34.47
C GLY A 226 10.42 10.80 35.62
N THR A 227 10.83 12.02 35.26
CA THR A 227 10.98 13.14 36.19
C THR A 227 10.50 14.40 35.50
N LEU A 228 9.41 14.93 36.04
CA LEU A 228 8.98 16.31 35.91
C LEU A 228 10.12 17.20 36.43
N ASP A 229 10.56 18.19 35.67
CA ASP A 229 11.09 19.40 36.27
C ASP A 229 10.72 20.61 35.41
N GLY A 230 10.00 21.53 36.06
CA GLY A 230 9.55 22.78 35.48
C GLY A 230 10.66 23.81 35.57
N ARG A 231 10.94 24.51 34.46
CA ARG A 231 11.61 25.81 34.54
C ARG A 231 10.81 26.86 33.81
N ARG A 232 10.29 27.76 34.66
CA ARG A 232 9.72 29.07 34.38
C ARG A 232 10.49 29.79 33.28
N PHE A 233 9.79 30.18 32.23
CA PHE A 233 10.16 31.34 31.44
C PHE A 233 9.90 32.59 32.29
N GLN A 234 10.97 33.25 32.73
CA GLN A 234 10.89 34.63 33.24
C GLN A 234 10.69 35.56 32.03
N LEU A 235 9.55 36.26 32.04
CA LEU A 235 9.30 37.42 31.21
C LEU A 235 10.19 38.57 31.69
N HIS A 236 11.01 39.10 30.79
CA HIS A 236 11.77 40.33 30.99
C HIS A 236 10.94 41.48 30.39
N LEU A 237 10.40 42.34 31.26
CA LEU A 237 9.83 43.64 30.89
C LEU A 237 10.95 44.69 30.92
N PRO A 238 11.07 45.60 29.93
CA PRO A 238 11.94 46.76 30.03
C PRO A 238 11.28 47.86 30.86
N GLY A 239 12.10 48.59 31.61
CA GLY A 239 11.67 49.64 32.53
C GLY A 239 11.51 51.03 31.91
N TYR A 240 11.02 51.91 32.79
CA TYR A 240 10.66 53.34 32.70
C TYR A 240 9.24 53.64 32.19
#